data_AF-A0A182X4X8-F1
#
_entry.id   AF-A0A182X4X8-F1
#
_cell.length_a   1.000
_cell.length_b   1.000
_cell.length_c   1.000
_cell.angle_alpha   90.00
_cell.angle_beta   90.00
_cell.angle_gamma   90.00
#
_symmetry.space_group_name_H-M   'P 1'
#
loop_
_entity.id
_entity.type
_entity.pdbx_description
1 polymer ?
#
loop_
_entity_poly.entity_id
_entity_poly.type
_entity_poly.pdbx_seq_one_letter_code
_entity_poly.pdbx_strand_id
1 'polypeptide(L)'
;MVVVHLPIACFLILTELGLLPQVVKRGFYCNDQSIQHEYKGDTITTVTILLSGLVPMLLIWLTEALLYTPSISMSKTETESRAGGSWREAWYWSKKYGRGLITMLVIIGTIKIFLGELRPHFLSTCQPDVECKGTE
;
A
#
# COMPACT_ATOMS: atom_id res chain seq x y z
N MET A 1 12.20 18.79 -0.41
CA MET A 1 11.04 17.86 -0.29
C MET A 1 11.08 16.78 -1.39
N VAL A 2 11.23 17.16 -2.68
CA VAL A 2 11.35 16.20 -3.82
C VAL A 2 12.50 15.19 -3.64
N VAL A 3 13.65 15.64 -3.11
CA VAL A 3 14.84 14.79 -2.87
C VAL A 3 14.57 13.63 -1.91
N VAL A 4 13.59 13.75 -0.99
CA VAL A 4 13.23 12.67 -0.05
C VAL A 4 12.14 11.76 -0.61
N HIS A 5 11.24 12.31 -1.42
CA HIS A 5 10.17 11.52 -2.04
C HIS A 5 10.66 10.63 -3.18
N LEU A 6 11.68 11.06 -3.93
CA LEU A 6 12.26 10.28 -5.02
C LEU A 6 12.85 8.92 -4.54
N PRO A 7 13.73 8.86 -3.52
CA PRO A 7 14.26 7.58 -3.04
C PRO A 7 13.18 6.70 -2.41
N ILE A 8 12.18 7.29 -1.74
CA ILE A 8 11.05 6.54 -1.19
C ILE A 8 10.21 5.90 -2.31
N ALA A 9 9.92 6.65 -3.37
CA ALA A 9 9.19 6.13 -4.52
C ALA A 9 9.99 5.04 -5.24
N CYS A 10 11.29 5.24 -5.46
CA CYS A 10 12.17 4.20 -5.99
C CYS A 10 12.17 2.96 -5.12
N PHE A 11 12.28 3.09 -3.79
CA PHE A 11 12.22 1.96 -2.87
C PHE A 11 10.91 1.17 -3.01
N LEU A 12 9.77 1.86 -3.03
CA LEU A 12 8.46 1.21 -3.20
C LEU A 12 8.34 0.49 -4.56
N ILE A 13 8.79 1.12 -5.65
CA ILE A 13 8.77 0.50 -6.98
C ILE A 13 9.66 -0.75 -7.01
N LEU A 14 10.85 -0.68 -6.41
CA LEU A 14 11.78 -1.81 -6.34
C LEU A 14 11.21 -2.96 -5.50
N THR A 15 10.47 -2.67 -4.44
CA THR A 15 9.78 -3.71 -3.64
C THR A 15 8.65 -4.38 -4.41
N GLU A 16 7.85 -3.63 -5.15
CA GLU A 16 6.71 -4.17 -5.89
C GLU A 16 7.16 -4.98 -7.12
N LEU A 17 8.26 -4.58 -7.76
CA LEU A 17 8.86 -5.33 -8.87
C LEU A 17 9.59 -6.61 -8.41
N GLY A 18 9.71 -6.83 -7.09
CA GLY A 18 10.44 -7.98 -6.54
C GLY A 18 11.94 -7.97 -6.86
N LEU A 19 12.50 -6.80 -7.21
CA LEU A 19 13.89 -6.68 -7.65
C LEU A 19 14.87 -6.65 -6.46
N LEU A 20 14.36 -6.37 -5.26
CA LEU A 20 15.16 -6.44 -4.03
C LEU A 20 15.23 -7.90 -3.56
N PRO A 21 16.44 -8.49 -3.48
CA PRO A 21 16.58 -9.82 -2.94
C PRO A 21 16.14 -9.83 -1.48
N GLN A 22 15.43 -10.89 -1.05
CA GLN A 22 15.16 -11.09 0.37
C GLN A 22 16.47 -11.03 1.17
N VAL A 23 16.50 -10.15 2.18
CA VAL A 23 17.70 -9.93 3.01
C VAL A 23 18.01 -11.19 3.81
N VAL A 24 16.97 -11.91 4.22
CA VAL A 24 17.07 -13.22 4.88
C VAL A 24 16.72 -14.31 3.87
N LYS A 25 17.71 -15.13 3.51
CA LYS A 25 17.45 -16.37 2.76
C LYS A 25 16.93 -17.42 3.74
N ARG A 26 15.61 -17.59 3.78
CA ARG A 26 14.97 -18.64 4.57
C ARG A 26 14.80 -19.90 3.70
N GLY A 27 15.19 -21.05 4.24
CA GLY A 27 14.87 -22.35 3.65
C GLY A 27 13.40 -22.72 3.89
N PHE A 28 12.92 -23.76 3.22
CA PHE A 28 11.58 -24.32 3.42
C PHE A 28 11.67 -25.78 3.86
N TYR A 29 10.65 -26.25 4.57
CA TYR A 29 10.52 -27.64 4.99
C TYR A 29 9.48 -28.34 4.12
N CYS A 30 9.76 -29.58 3.72
CA CYS A 30 8.86 -30.37 2.88
C CYS A 30 7.49 -30.64 3.53
N ASN A 31 7.43 -30.69 4.87
CA ASN A 31 6.21 -30.95 5.64
C ASN A 31 5.48 -29.66 6.08
N ASP A 32 5.82 -28.51 5.51
CA ASP A 32 5.18 -27.24 5.85
C ASP A 32 3.90 -27.05 5.04
N GLN A 33 2.75 -27.19 5.70
CA GLN A 33 1.44 -27.06 5.07
C GLN A 33 1.15 -25.63 4.59
N SER A 34 1.82 -24.61 5.14
CA SER A 34 1.56 -23.20 4.81
C SER A 34 1.97 -22.81 3.39
N ILE A 35 2.83 -23.59 2.74
CA ILE A 35 3.38 -23.34 1.39
C ILE A 35 2.88 -24.34 0.32
N GLN A 36 1.99 -25.26 0.71
CA GLN A 36 1.44 -26.33 -0.12
C GLN A 36 0.05 -26.00 -0.71
N HIS A 37 -0.42 -24.77 -0.57
CA HIS A 37 -1.74 -24.40 -1.08
C HIS A 37 -1.76 -24.37 -2.61
N GLU A 38 -2.87 -24.84 -3.20
CA GLU A 38 -3.08 -24.77 -4.65
C GLU A 38 -3.37 -23.32 -5.08
N TYR A 39 -2.80 -22.92 -6.22
CA TYR A 39 -3.07 -21.61 -6.81
C TYR A 39 -4.46 -21.60 -7.46
N LYS A 40 -5.45 -21.04 -6.76
CA LYS A 40 -6.85 -20.93 -7.23
C LYS A 40 -7.14 -19.69 -8.07
N GLY A 41 -6.11 -18.97 -8.51
CA GLY A 41 -6.23 -17.67 -9.19
C GLY A 41 -6.37 -16.49 -8.21
N ASP A 42 -6.26 -15.28 -8.75
CA ASP A 42 -6.32 -14.06 -7.95
C ASP A 42 -7.76 -13.75 -7.50
N THR A 43 -8.07 -14.06 -6.24
CA THR A 43 -9.36 -13.70 -5.61
C THR A 43 -9.54 -12.18 -5.48
N ILE A 44 -8.44 -11.43 -5.40
CA ILE A 44 -8.45 -9.97 -5.25
C ILE A 44 -7.94 -9.34 -6.54
N THR A 45 -8.86 -8.80 -7.34
CA THR A 45 -8.53 -8.12 -8.59
C THR A 45 -7.81 -6.79 -8.32
N THR A 46 -6.87 -6.40 -9.17
CA THR A 46 -6.17 -5.09 -9.11
C THR A 46 -7.10 -3.90 -8.93
N VAL A 47 -8.29 -3.96 -9.54
CA VAL A 47 -9.34 -2.93 -9.41
C VAL A 47 -9.77 -2.73 -7.96
N THR A 48 -9.91 -3.80 -7.18
CA THR A 48 -10.34 -3.71 -5.77
C THR A 48 -9.28 -3.05 -4.89
N ILE A 49 -7.99 -3.31 -5.16
CA ILE A 49 -6.87 -2.67 -4.47
C ILE A 49 -6.81 -1.18 -4.82
N LEU A 50 -7.00 -0.81 -6.09
CA LEU A 50 -7.05 0.58 -6.51
C LEU A 50 -8.22 1.32 -5.85
N LEU A 51 -9.40 0.69 -5.82
CA LEU A 51 -10.60 1.27 -5.25
C LEU A 51 -10.46 1.50 -3.74
N SER A 52 -9.85 0.56 -3.01
CA SER A 52 -9.67 0.69 -1.55
C SER A 52 -8.78 1.88 -1.16
N GLY A 53 -7.79 2.24 -1.99
CA GLY A 53 -6.99 3.45 -1.81
C GLY A 53 -7.71 4.74 -2.23
N LEU A 54 -8.64 4.66 -3.18
CA LEU A 54 -9.30 5.83 -3.77
C LEU A 54 -10.54 6.26 -2.99
N VAL A 55 -11.28 5.31 -2.41
CA VAL A 55 -12.45 5.56 -1.53
C VAL A 55 -12.17 6.57 -0.41
N PRO A 56 -11.12 6.42 0.42
CA PRO A 56 -10.85 7.38 1.50
C PRO A 56 -10.50 8.78 0.97
N MET A 57 -9.86 8.91 -0.19
CA MET A 57 -9.64 10.23 -0.81
C MET A 57 -10.97 10.88 -1.23
N LEU A 58 -11.89 10.11 -1.81
CA LEU A 58 -13.22 10.61 -2.16
C LEU A 58 -14.03 10.99 -0.93
N LEU A 59 -13.91 10.23 0.17
CA LEU A 59 -14.59 10.55 1.42
C LEU A 59 -14.06 11.85 2.02
N ILE A 60 -12.74 12.06 2.08
CA ILE A 60 -12.14 13.31 2.55
C ILE A 60 -12.63 14.49 1.69
N TRP A 61 -12.65 14.32 0.37
CA TRP A 61 -13.13 15.36 -0.54
C TRP A 61 -14.62 15.66 -0.33
N LEU A 62 -15.44 14.61 -0.20
CA LEU A 62 -16.88 14.73 0.03
C LEU A 62 -17.17 15.39 1.38
N THR A 63 -16.44 15.03 2.44
CA THR A 63 -16.61 15.65 3.77
C THR A 63 -16.24 17.12 3.74
N GLU A 64 -15.14 17.50 3.08
CA GLU A 64 -14.71 18.89 2.97
C GLU A 64 -15.56 19.71 1.97
N ALA A 65 -16.30 19.06 1.08
CA ALA A 65 -17.24 19.72 0.18
C ALA A 65 -18.63 19.89 0.81
N LEU A 66 -19.14 18.87 1.51
CA LEU A 66 -20.49 18.84 2.09
C LEU A 66 -20.55 19.43 3.51
N LEU A 67 -19.55 19.16 4.35
CA LEU A 67 -19.46 19.66 5.73
C LEU A 67 -18.56 20.89 5.85
N TYR A 68 -18.29 21.61 4.74
CA TYR A 68 -17.68 22.94 4.80
C TYR A 68 -18.64 23.91 5.50
N THR A 69 -18.64 23.85 6.82
CA THR A 69 -19.24 24.83 7.68
C THR A 69 -18.24 25.97 7.77
N PRO A 70 -18.54 27.19 7.31
CA PRO A 70 -17.74 28.36 7.61
C PRO A 70 -17.95 28.73 9.09
N SER A 71 -17.58 27.84 10.02
CA SER A 71 -17.67 28.15 11.44
C SER A 71 -16.44 28.96 11.83
N ILE A 72 -16.67 30.25 12.05
CA ILE A 72 -15.88 31.13 12.93
C ILE A 72 -14.54 31.61 12.33
N SER A 73 -14.63 32.48 11.33
CA SER A 73 -13.81 33.69 11.36
C SER A 73 -14.65 34.88 10.93
N MET A 74 -15.12 35.60 11.95
CA MET A 74 -15.49 37.00 11.84
C MET A 74 -14.36 37.73 11.07
N SER A 75 -14.73 38.56 10.10
CA SER A 75 -13.85 39.52 9.42
C SER A 75 -12.72 38.96 8.54
N LYS A 76 -12.96 38.95 7.23
CA LYS A 76 -12.08 39.47 6.16
C LYS A 76 -12.83 39.31 4.84
N THR A 77 -13.52 40.36 4.39
CA THR A 77 -13.07 41.19 3.27
C THR A 77 -12.64 40.35 2.06
N GLU A 78 -13.59 40.30 1.11
CA GLU A 78 -13.39 40.38 -0.35
C GLU A 78 -12.87 39.13 -1.10
N THR A 79 -13.77 38.58 -1.93
CA THR A 79 -13.47 38.02 -3.28
C THR A 79 -12.50 36.85 -3.40
N GLU A 80 -12.53 35.86 -2.50
CA GLU A 80 -12.15 34.48 -2.90
C GLU A 80 -13.40 33.60 -2.95
N SER A 81 -13.59 32.91 -4.08
CA SER A 81 -14.75 32.03 -4.29
C SER A 81 -14.84 31.01 -3.14
N ARG A 82 -16.05 30.80 -2.57
CA ARG A 82 -16.31 29.76 -1.54
C ARG A 82 -15.74 28.39 -1.93
N ALA A 83 -15.74 28.10 -3.22
CA ALA A 83 -15.13 26.90 -3.79
C ALA A 83 -13.61 26.82 -3.59
N GLY A 84 -12.88 27.93 -3.69
CA GLY A 84 -11.42 27.99 -3.52
C GLY A 84 -10.95 27.69 -2.09
N GLY A 85 -11.70 28.15 -1.08
CA GLY A 85 -11.41 27.86 0.33
C GLY A 85 -11.56 26.37 0.68
N SER A 86 -12.70 25.76 0.30
CA SER A 86 -12.95 24.32 0.49
C SER A 86 -11.92 23.45 -0.25
N TRP A 87 -11.53 23.82 -1.47
CA TRP A 87 -10.54 23.07 -2.24
C TRP A 87 -9.16 23.04 -1.58
N ARG A 88 -8.76 24.14 -0.94
CA ARG A 88 -7.46 24.27 -0.29
C ARG A 88 -7.36 23.43 0.99
N GLU A 89 -8.44 23.36 1.76
CA GLU A 89 -8.53 22.49 2.94
C GLU A 89 -8.60 21.01 2.55
N ALA A 90 -9.43 20.66 1.55
CA ALA A 90 -9.49 19.30 1.01
C ALA A 90 -8.11 18.82 0.51
N TRP A 91 -7.36 19.69 -0.15
CA TRP A 91 -6.00 19.41 -0.59
C TRP A 91 -5.05 19.19 0.58
N TYR A 92 -5.16 19.99 1.65
CA TYR A 92 -4.35 19.86 2.85
C TYR A 92 -4.56 18.51 3.54
N TRP A 93 -5.81 18.09 3.73
CA TRP A 93 -6.14 16.78 4.32
C TRP A 93 -5.73 15.62 3.42
N SER A 94 -5.97 15.73 2.12
CA SER A 94 -5.54 14.71 1.14
C SER A 94 -4.02 14.52 1.16
N LYS A 95 -3.24 15.60 1.26
CA LYS A 95 -1.78 15.54 1.37
C LYS A 95 -1.32 14.87 2.67
N LYS A 96 -2.00 15.11 3.79
CA LYS A 96 -1.71 14.41 5.06
C LYS A 96 -1.99 12.91 4.96
N TYR A 97 -3.15 12.54 4.42
CA TYR A 97 -3.53 11.15 4.19
C TYR A 97 -2.52 10.43 3.30
N GLY A 98 -2.17 11.04 2.15
CA GLY A 98 -1.20 10.46 1.21
C GLY A 98 0.18 10.24 1.85
N ARG A 99 0.65 11.16 2.70
CA ARG A 99 1.90 10.96 3.46
C ARG A 99 1.81 9.76 4.40
N GLY A 100 0.70 9.60 5.13
CA GLY A 100 0.47 8.46 6.01
C GLY A 100 0.45 7.13 5.24
N LEU A 101 -0.25 7.10 4.10
CA LEU A 101 -0.31 5.92 3.23
C LEU A 101 1.09 5.52 2.74
N ILE A 102 1.89 6.48 2.24
CA ILE A 102 3.27 6.22 1.80
C ILE A 102 4.11 5.66 2.95
N THR A 103 4.03 6.25 4.14
CA THR A 103 4.78 5.76 5.30
C THR A 103 4.39 4.33 5.66
N MET A 104 3.09 4.00 5.65
CA MET A 104 2.62 2.63 5.90
C MET A 104 3.11 1.64 4.84
N LEU A 105 3.08 2.01 3.56
CA LEU A 105 3.59 1.17 2.47
C LEU A 105 5.09 0.90 2.62
N VAL A 106 5.88 1.90 3.01
CA VAL A 106 7.31 1.71 3.27
C VAL A 106 7.54 0.73 4.42
N ILE A 107 6.80 0.87 5.52
CA ILE A 107 6.91 -0.03 6.68
C ILE A 107 6.54 -1.47 6.30
N ILE A 108 5.45 -1.66 5.57
CA ILE A 108 5.03 -3.00 5.11
C ILE A 108 6.07 -3.56 4.14
N GLY A 109 6.58 -2.74 3.23
CA GLY A 109 7.62 -3.11 2.26
C GLY A 109 8.91 -3.56 2.94
N THR A 110 9.38 -2.83 3.96
CA THR A 110 10.58 -3.25 4.72
C THR A 110 10.33 -4.57 5.44
N ILE A 111 9.19 -4.72 6.13
CA ILE A 111 8.84 -5.98 6.82
C ILE A 111 8.82 -7.16 5.85
N LYS A 112 8.25 -7.00 4.64
CA LYS A 112 8.23 -8.04 3.61
C LYS A 112 9.65 -8.51 3.23
N ILE A 113 10.58 -7.57 3.03
CA ILE A 113 11.97 -7.89 2.69
C ILE A 113 12.70 -8.57 3.86
N PHE A 114 12.41 -8.14 5.09
CA PHE A 114 13.03 -8.69 6.30
C PHE A 114 12.57 -10.10 6.61
N LEU A 115 11.25 -10.36 6.54
CA LEU A 115 10.69 -11.68 6.82
C LEU A 115 10.93 -12.66 5.68
N GLY A 116 10.81 -12.20 4.42
CA GLY A 116 11.06 -13.02 3.24
C GLY A 116 10.22 -14.29 3.18
N GLU A 117 8.98 -14.25 3.68
CA GLU A 117 8.11 -15.45 3.69
C GLU A 117 7.71 -15.86 2.27
N LEU A 118 7.70 -17.17 2.04
CA LEU A 118 7.32 -17.76 0.77
C LEU A 118 5.81 -17.63 0.59
N ARG A 119 5.36 -17.41 -0.66
CA ARG A 119 3.93 -17.38 -0.96
C ARG A 119 3.32 -18.76 -0.66
N PRO A 120 2.05 -18.81 -0.20
CA PRO A 120 1.41 -20.06 0.19
C PRO A 120 1.24 -21.06 -0.97
N HIS A 121 1.33 -20.61 -2.21
CA HIS A 121 1.28 -21.42 -3.44
C HIS A 121 2.66 -21.67 -4.06
N PHE A 122 3.72 -21.54 -3.27
CA PHE A 122 5.09 -21.63 -3.76
C PHE A 122 5.38 -23.01 -4.36
N LEU A 123 5.01 -24.12 -3.70
CA LEU A 123 5.32 -25.46 -4.20
C LEU A 123 4.59 -25.78 -5.50
N SER A 124 3.33 -25.35 -5.63
CA SER A 124 2.52 -25.59 -6.83
C SER A 124 3.00 -24.79 -8.04
N THR A 125 3.53 -23.57 -7.82
CA THR A 125 3.93 -22.65 -8.89
C THR A 125 5.40 -22.79 -9.29
N CYS A 126 6.30 -22.89 -8.30
CA CYS A 126 7.75 -22.88 -8.54
C CYS A 126 8.32 -24.28 -8.83
N GLN A 127 7.66 -25.35 -8.36
CA GLN A 127 8.07 -26.76 -8.54
C GLN A 127 9.59 -26.97 -8.37
N PRO A 128 10.11 -26.81 -7.15
CA PRO A 128 11.54 -26.95 -6.90
C PRO A 128 12.01 -28.39 -7.16
N ASP A 129 13.21 -28.53 -7.74
CA ASP A 129 13.90 -29.82 -7.96
C ASP A 129 14.50 -30.34 -6.64
N VAL A 130 13.63 -30.68 -5.69
CA VAL A 130 13.99 -31.28 -4.41
C VAL A 130 13.16 -32.54 -4.18
N GLU A 131 13.82 -33.67 -3.98
CA GLU A 131 13.15 -34.90 -3.57
C GLU A 131 12.80 -34.82 -2.07
N CYS A 132 11.58 -34.42 -1.76
CA CYS A 132 11.03 -34.53 -0.41
C CYS A 132 10.80 -36.01 -0.07
N LYS A 133 11.86 -36.72 0.38
CA LYS A 133 11.72 -38.05 0.96
C LYS A 133 11.06 -37.90 2.32
N GLY A 134 9.77 -38.25 2.38
CA GLY A 134 9.08 -38.42 3.66
C GLY A 134 9.83 -39.48 4.46
N THR A 135 10.43 -39.10 5.58
CA THR A 135 10.71 -40.08 6.63
C THR A 135 9.36 -40.57 7.13
N GLU A 136 9.17 -41.88 7.02
CA GLU A 136 8.08 -42.65 7.65
C GLU A 136 7.85 -42.26 9.11
#